data_AF-A0A3N5JXQ8-F1
#
_entry.id   AF-A0A3N5JXQ8-F1
#
_cell.length_a   1.000
_cell.length_b   1.000
_cell.length_c   1.000
_cell.angle_alpha   90.00
_cell.angle_beta   90.00
_cell.angle_gamma   90.00
#
_symmetry.space_group_name_H-M   'P 1'
#
loop_
_entity.id
_entity.type
_entity.pdbx_description
1 polymer ?
#
loop_
_entity_poly.entity_id
_entity_poly.type
_entity_poly.pdbx_seq_one_letter_code
_entity_poly.pdbx_strand_id
1 'polypeptide(L)'
;MPTIVTYTDRQPATNRYPHHIISPPRAGACCFSDMEELGAPQEDARWVYRYRRCRQCGFAVRVILREIPDATLVKSLRKELAHSFVRNIPE
;
A
#
# COMPACT_ATOMS: atom_id res chain seq x y z
N MET A 1 -10.49 -2.74 3.93
CA MET A 1 -9.50 -2.41 4.97
C MET A 1 -9.79 -1.02 5.49
N PRO A 2 -10.13 -0.88 6.77
CA PRO A 2 -10.18 0.42 7.42
C PRO A 2 -8.80 1.10 7.33
N THR A 3 -8.80 2.42 7.20
CA THR A 3 -7.59 3.26 7.18
C THR A 3 -7.57 4.13 8.43
N ILE A 4 -6.39 4.49 8.93
CA ILE A 4 -6.26 5.44 10.05
C ILE A 4 -6.47 6.90 9.63
N VAL A 5 -6.69 7.14 8.33
CA VAL A 5 -6.85 8.48 7.77
C VAL A 5 -8.32 8.89 7.75
N THR A 6 -8.64 9.99 8.42
CA THR A 6 -9.91 10.68 8.31
C THR A 6 -9.76 11.85 7.34
N TYR A 7 -10.53 11.81 6.25
CA TYR A 7 -10.56 12.88 5.26
C TYR A 7 -11.62 13.91 5.65
N THR A 8 -11.18 15.12 5.97
CA THR A 8 -12.09 16.23 6.30
C THR A 8 -11.41 17.57 6.08
N ASP A 9 -12.21 18.56 5.72
CA ASP A 9 -11.89 19.98 5.66
C ASP A 9 -12.34 20.75 6.91
N ARG A 10 -13.05 20.07 7.83
CA ARG A 10 -13.61 20.68 9.05
C ARG A 10 -12.59 20.84 10.17
N GLN A 11 -11.42 20.21 10.05
CA GLN A 11 -10.37 20.21 11.06
C GLN A 11 -9.01 20.41 10.39
N PRO A 12 -8.06 21.09 11.07
CA PRO A 12 -6.69 21.21 10.58
C PRO A 12 -6.03 19.84 10.37
N ALA A 13 -5.23 19.75 9.30
CA ALA A 13 -4.48 18.55 9.00
C ALA A 13 -3.53 18.19 10.15
N THR A 14 -3.71 17.00 10.74
CA THR A 14 -3.00 16.58 11.95
C THR A 14 -2.41 15.19 11.75
N ASN A 15 -1.15 15.02 12.16
CA ASN A 15 -0.47 13.73 12.10
C ASN A 15 -0.30 13.14 13.51
N ARG A 16 -1.03 12.08 13.83
CA ARG A 16 -0.87 11.25 15.03
C ARG A 16 -0.56 9.80 14.65
N TYR A 17 0.16 9.61 13.54
CA TYR A 17 0.67 8.31 13.15
C TYR A 17 1.44 7.66 14.32
N PRO A 18 1.24 6.35 14.60
CA PRO A 18 0.55 5.35 13.80
C PRO A 18 -0.97 5.23 14.05
N HIS A 19 -1.55 6.01 14.96
CA HIS A 19 -2.91 5.78 15.43
C HIS A 19 -3.99 6.47 14.59
N HIS A 20 -3.74 7.71 14.16
CA HIS A 20 -4.76 8.51 13.47
C HIS A 20 -4.13 9.65 12.66
N ILE A 21 -4.73 9.97 11.50
CA ILE A 21 -4.30 11.08 10.66
C ILE A 21 -5.55 11.84 10.20
N ILE A 22 -5.56 13.15 10.37
CA ILE A 22 -6.56 14.05 9.78
C ILE A 22 -5.94 14.64 8.52
N SER A 23 -6.56 14.37 7.37
CA SER A 23 -6.09 14.81 6.06
C SER A 23 -7.16 15.68 5.38
N PRO A 24 -6.77 16.73 4.64
CA PRO A 24 -7.63 17.33 3.63
C PRO A 24 -8.18 16.26 2.68
N PRO A 25 -9.41 16.44 2.15
CA PRO A 25 -10.05 15.45 1.29
C PRO A 25 -9.45 15.39 -0.12
N ARG A 26 -8.71 16.42 -0.54
CA ARG A 26 -8.11 16.53 -1.88
C ARG A 26 -6.64 16.89 -1.79
N ALA A 27 -5.85 16.37 -2.73
CA ALA A 27 -4.46 16.76 -2.91
C ALA A 27 -4.38 18.21 -3.39
N GLY A 28 -3.36 18.94 -2.93
CA GLY A 28 -3.00 20.26 -3.45
C GLY A 28 -1.86 20.17 -4.47
N ALA A 29 -1.53 21.32 -5.09
CA ALA A 29 -0.42 21.41 -6.04
C ALA A 29 0.93 20.99 -5.44
N CYS A 30 1.15 21.24 -4.15
CA CYS A 30 2.37 20.86 -3.43
C CYS A 30 2.55 19.34 -3.24
N CYS A 31 1.48 18.54 -3.36
CA CYS A 31 1.56 17.10 -3.08
C CYS A 31 2.42 16.34 -4.10
N PHE A 32 2.71 16.90 -5.27
CA PHE A 32 3.56 16.20 -6.24
C PHE A 32 5.02 16.12 -5.76
N SER A 33 5.52 17.18 -5.11
CA SER A 33 6.91 17.31 -4.67
C SER A 33 7.12 16.99 -3.19
N ASP A 34 6.15 17.32 -2.34
CA ASP A 34 6.38 17.40 -0.89
C ASP A 34 5.82 16.23 -0.09
N MET A 35 5.48 15.13 -0.75
CA MET A 35 4.96 13.92 -0.10
C MET A 35 6.08 13.10 0.54
N GLU A 36 6.10 13.04 1.86
CA GLU A 36 7.01 12.23 2.66
C GLU A 36 6.40 10.88 3.02
N GLU A 37 7.24 9.88 3.27
CA GLU A 37 6.83 8.57 3.77
C GLU A 37 6.67 8.60 5.29
N LEU A 38 5.57 8.04 5.80
CA LEU A 38 5.32 7.92 7.23
C LEU A 38 5.62 6.49 7.71
N GLY A 39 6.64 6.37 8.55
CA GLY A 39 7.01 5.12 9.21
C GLY A 39 7.49 4.03 8.24
N ALA A 40 7.53 2.81 8.77
CA ALA A 40 7.91 1.61 8.02
C ALA A 40 6.70 1.04 7.25
N PRO A 41 6.94 0.27 6.17
CA PRO A 41 5.90 -0.52 5.52
C PRO A 41 5.14 -1.38 6.52
N GLN A 42 3.83 -1.48 6.34
CA GLN A 42 2.92 -2.30 7.12
C GLN A 42 2.32 -3.39 6.24
N GLU A 43 2.01 -4.53 6.83
CA GLU A 43 1.32 -5.62 6.15
C GLU A 43 -0.12 -5.69 6.64
N ASP A 44 -1.07 -5.76 5.71
CA ASP A 44 -2.49 -6.00 6.00
C ASP A 44 -3.05 -6.96 4.94
N ALA A 45 -3.42 -8.15 5.42
CA ALA A 45 -3.79 -9.30 4.61
C ALA A 45 -2.75 -9.61 3.52
N ARG A 46 -3.11 -9.38 2.24
CA ARG A 46 -2.23 -9.62 1.09
C ARG A 46 -1.51 -8.38 0.61
N TRP A 47 -1.47 -7.30 1.37
CA TRP A 47 -0.92 -6.04 0.89
C TRP A 47 0.15 -5.51 1.83
N VAL A 48 1.31 -5.17 1.25
CA VAL A 48 2.27 -4.28 1.89
C VAL A 48 1.92 -2.86 1.49
N TYR A 49 1.73 -1.99 2.47
CA TYR A 49 1.40 -0.59 2.24
C TYR A 49 2.24 0.32 3.13
N ARG A 50 2.25 1.61 2.79
CA ARG A 50 2.83 2.65 3.64
C ARG A 50 2.00 3.91 3.53
N TYR A 51 1.90 4.67 4.60
CA TYR A 51 1.28 6.00 4.53
C TYR A 51 2.28 7.01 3.98
N ARG A 52 1.77 7.97 3.19
CA ARG A 52 2.51 9.15 2.78
C ARG A 52 1.73 10.40 3.17
N ARG A 53 2.43 11.48 3.50
CA ARG A 53 1.83 12.77 3.87
C ARG A 53 2.56 13.94 3.23
N CYS A 54 1.84 14.95 2.77
CA CYS A 54 2.43 16.17 2.25
C CYS A 54 2.95 17.01 3.42
N ARG A 55 4.22 17.41 3.38
CA ARG A 55 4.84 18.27 4.39
C ARG A 55 4.20 19.67 4.44
N GLN A 56 3.64 20.13 3.32
CA GLN A 56 3.08 21.47 3.17
C GLN A 56 1.60 21.53 3.58
N CYS A 57 0.72 20.81 2.86
CA CYS A 57 -0.73 20.89 3.09
C CYS A 57 -1.28 19.80 4.02
N GLY A 58 -0.48 18.80 4.38
CA GLY A 58 -0.89 17.70 5.25
C GLY A 58 -1.81 16.65 4.62
N PHE A 59 -2.04 16.70 3.30
CA PHE A 59 -2.71 15.64 2.57
C PHE A 59 -2.01 14.29 2.78
N ALA A 60 -2.75 13.27 3.19
CA ALA A 60 -2.21 11.95 3.48
C ALA A 60 -2.94 10.85 2.72
N VAL A 61 -2.21 9.83 2.26
CA VAL A 61 -2.75 8.68 1.56
C VAL A 61 -2.07 7.40 1.99
N ARG A 62 -2.77 6.28 1.82
CA ARG A 62 -2.21 4.94 1.94
C ARG A 62 -1.76 4.45 0.57
N VAL A 63 -0.46 4.21 0.40
CA VAL A 63 0.12 3.71 -0.84
C VAL A 63 0.36 2.21 -0.72
N ILE A 64 -0.18 1.45 -1.67
CA ILE A 64 0.12 0.01 -1.79
C ILE A 64 1.48 -0.14 -2.48
N LEU A 65 2.41 -0.84 -1.82
CA LEU A 65 3.77 -1.06 -2.31
C LEU A 65 3.86 -2.35 -3.12
N ARG A 66 3.25 -3.44 -2.62
CA ARG A 66 3.18 -4.74 -3.31
C ARG A 66 2.06 -5.60 -2.77
N GLU A 67 1.60 -6.54 -3.58
CA GLU A 67 0.83 -7.68 -3.10
C GLU A 67 1.77 -8.74 -2.49
N ILE A 68 1.35 -9.35 -1.39
CA ILE A 68 1.94 -10.55 -0.81
C ILE A 68 1.21 -11.73 -1.48
N PRO A 69 1.89 -12.50 -2.34
CA PRO A 69 1.26 -13.65 -2.99
C PRO A 69 0.84 -14.68 -1.95
N ASP A 70 -0.32 -15.29 -2.15
CA ASP A 70 -0.75 -16.42 -1.32
C ASP A 70 0.28 -17.56 -1.45
N ALA A 71 0.93 -17.91 -0.34
CA ALA A 71 1.99 -18.92 -0.33
C ALA A 71 1.49 -20.29 -0.82
N THR A 72 0.23 -20.62 -0.55
CA THR A 72 -0.44 -21.85 -1.00
C THR A 72 -0.61 -21.84 -2.52
N LEU A 73 -1.05 -20.70 -3.07
CA LEU A 73 -1.20 -20.50 -4.52
C LEU A 73 0.16 -20.53 -5.22
N VAL A 74 1.19 -19.90 -4.66
CA VAL A 74 2.55 -19.93 -5.24
C VAL A 74 3.09 -21.36 -5.25
N LYS A 75 2.85 -22.12 -4.18
CA LYS A 75 3.28 -23.52 -4.09
C LYS A 75 2.57 -24.40 -5.11
N SER A 76 1.25 -24.25 -5.29
CA SER A 76 0.51 -25.00 -6.31
C SER A 76 0.96 -24.62 -7.72
N LEU A 77 1.12 -23.32 -8.00
CA LEU A 77 1.58 -22.84 -9.30
C LEU A 77 2.98 -23.40 -9.65
N ARG A 78 3.91 -23.41 -8.69
CA ARG A 78 5.23 -24.01 -8.87
C ARG A 78 5.15 -25.50 -9.21
N LYS A 79 4.25 -26.25 -8.56
CA LYS A 79 4.03 -27.67 -8.85
C LYS A 79 3.50 -27.85 -10.28
N GLU A 80 2.47 -27.11 -10.66
CA GLU A 80 1.86 -27.21 -12.00
C GLU A 80 2.85 -26.84 -13.12
N LEU A 81 3.62 -25.76 -12.94
CA LEU A 81 4.65 -25.36 -13.90
C LEU A 81 5.75 -26.42 -14.01
N ALA A 82 6.20 -27.01 -12.89
CA ALA A 82 7.19 -28.09 -12.93
C ALA A 82 6.71 -29.30 -13.74
N HIS A 83 5.42 -29.62 -13.71
CA HIS A 83 4.85 -30.69 -14.54
C HIS A 83 4.64 -30.28 -16.00
N SER A 84 4.29 -29.02 -16.27
CA SER A 84 3.96 -28.52 -17.61
C SER A 84 5.18 -28.28 -18.50
N PHE A 85 6.33 -27.94 -17.92
CA PHE A 85 7.58 -27.72 -18.67
C PHE A 85 8.37 -29.00 -18.96
N VAL A 86 7.96 -30.15 -18.42
CA VAL A 86 8.43 -31.46 -18.90
C VAL A 86 7.69 -31.75 -20.20
N ARG A 87 8.17 -31.18 -21.32
CA ARG A 87 7.70 -31.60 -22.64
C ARG A 87 7.94 -33.10 -22.78
N ASN A 88 6.85 -33.84 -22.93
CA ASN A 88 6.80 -35.06 -23.72
C ASN A 88 7.31 -34.69 -25.12
N ILE A 89 8.61 -34.86 -25.38
CA ILE A 89 9.14 -34.91 -26.73
C ILE A 89 9.08 -36.41 -27.08
N PRO A 90 8.15 -36.86 -27.93
CA PRO A 90 8.25 -38.20 -28.50
C PRO A 90 9.51 -38.25 -29.36
N GLU A 91 10.33 -39.29 -29.19
CA GLU A 91 11.44 -39.60 -30.11
C GLU A 91 10.95 -39.83 -31.54
#